data_AF-A0A2M7E5W3-F1
#
_entry.id   AF-A0A2M7E5W3-F1
#
_cell.length_a   1.000
_cell.length_b   1.000
_cell.length_c   1.000
_cell.angle_alpha   90.00
_cell.angle_beta   90.00
_cell.angle_gamma   90.00
#
_symmetry.space_group_name_H-M   'P 1'
#
loop_
_entity.id
_entity.type
_entity.pdbx_description
1 polymer ?
#
loop_
_entity_poly.entity_id
_entity_poly.type
_entity_poly.pdbx_seq_one_letter_code
_entity_poly.pdbx_strand_id
1 'polypeptide(L)' 'MTRTAGIQIEKDSKGRLAYARFNLKKHPEAIELLYKVGAIEKSEFDKEFEEGCKNGMSGEELKAEMKQYIHELFKRKK' A
#
# COMPACT_ATOMS: atom_id res chain seq x y z
N MET A 1 -25.49 -6.08 14.45
CA MET A 1 -24.10 -5.67 14.16
C MET A 1 -23.28 -6.92 13.84
N THR A 2 -22.91 -7.14 12.58
CA THR A 2 -22.12 -8.31 12.19
C THR A 2 -20.67 -8.06 12.58
N ARG A 3 -20.15 -8.80 13.57
CA ARG A 3 -18.71 -8.85 13.86
C ARG A 3 -18.01 -9.40 12.62
N THR A 4 -17.49 -8.53 11.75
CA THR A 4 -16.54 -8.95 10.73
C THR A 4 -15.28 -9.40 11.45
N ALA A 5 -15.10 -10.72 11.51
CA ALA A 5 -13.95 -11.38 12.13
C ALA A 5 -12.61 -10.86 11.59
N GLY A 6 -12.62 -10.13 10.46
CA GLY A 6 -11.42 -9.67 9.77
C GLY A 6 -11.07 -10.56 8.59
N ILE A 7 -11.84 -11.62 8.34
CA ILE A 7 -11.72 -12.49 7.19
C ILE A 7 -13.04 -12.43 6.42
N GLN A 8 -12.97 -12.14 5.13
CA GLN A 8 -14.12 -12.16 4.23
C GLN A 8 -13.83 -13.10 3.07
N ILE A 9 -14.74 -14.05 2.84
CA ILE A 9 -14.64 -15.02 1.76
C ILE A 9 -15.69 -14.67 0.71
N GLU A 10 -15.24 -14.40 -0.51
CA GLU A 10 -16.10 -14.22 -1.68
C GLU A 10 -16.15 -15.52 -2.48
N LYS A 11 -17.36 -15.86 -2.93
CA LYS A 11 -17.62 -17.03 -3.77
C LYS A 11 -17.91 -16.60 -5.21
N ASP A 12 -17.57 -17.45 -6.17
CA ASP A 12 -17.92 -17.26 -7.57
C ASP A 12 -19.42 -17.51 -7.82
N SER A 13 -19.86 -17.28 -9.06
CA SER A 13 -21.24 -17.52 -9.49
C SER A 13 -21.69 -18.99 -9.39
N LYS A 14 -20.77 -19.93 -9.16
CA LYS A 14 -21.03 -21.36 -8.95
C LYS A 14 -20.91 -21.77 -7.48
N GLY A 15 -20.76 -20.81 -6.57
CA GLY A 15 -20.67 -21.04 -5.12
C GLY A 15 -19.30 -21.55 -4.64
N ARG A 16 -18.28 -21.55 -5.49
CA ARG A 16 -16.91 -21.96 -5.15
C ARG A 16 -16.14 -20.79 -4.56
N LEU A 17 -15.18 -21.06 -3.68
CA LEU A 17 -14.33 -20.01 -3.09
C LEU A 17 -13.53 -19.32 -4.21
N ALA A 18 -13.68 -18.01 -4.33
CA ALA A 18 -13.01 -17.20 -5.34
C ALA A 18 -11.90 -16.33 -4.72
N TYR A 19 -12.23 -15.59 -3.65
CA TYR A 19 -11.28 -14.70 -2.99
C TYR A 19 -11.45 -14.75 -1.47
N ALA A 20 -10.34 -14.53 -0.76
CA ALA A 20 -10.34 -14.29 0.67
C ALA A 20 -9.63 -12.96 0.97
N ARG A 21 -10.30 -12.06 1.69
CA ARG A 21 -9.73 -10.79 2.17
C ARG A 21 -9.43 -10.91 3.66
N PHE A 22 -8.20 -10.58 4.04
CA PHE A 22 -7.75 -10.60 5.43
C PHE A 22 -7.44 -9.18 5.90
N ASN A 23 -7.97 -8.80 7.05
CA ASN A 23 -7.61 -7.57 7.75
C ASN A 23 -6.36 -7.84 8.59
N LEU A 24 -5.20 -7.49 8.05
CA LEU A 24 -3.90 -7.71 8.69
C LEU A 24 -3.74 -6.98 10.04
N LYS A 25 -4.52 -5.93 10.31
CA LYS A 25 -4.53 -5.27 11.64
C LYS A 25 -5.16 -6.16 12.71
N LYS A 26 -6.10 -7.02 12.34
CA LYS A 26 -6.76 -7.97 13.24
C LYS A 26 -6.06 -9.33 13.26
N HIS A 27 -5.38 -9.69 12.16
CA HIS A 27 -4.69 -10.97 11.98
C HIS A 27 -3.25 -10.76 11.49
N PRO A 28 -2.36 -10.18 12.30
CA PRO A 28 -0.96 -10.02 11.93
C PRO A 28 -0.25 -11.36 11.68
N GLU A 29 -0.68 -12.44 12.32
CA GLU A 29 -0.17 -13.80 12.14
C GLU A 29 -0.39 -14.35 10.72
N ALA A 30 -1.37 -13.82 10.00
CA ALA A 30 -1.64 -14.22 8.62
C ALA A 30 -0.49 -13.84 7.68
N ILE A 31 0.30 -12.81 8.01
CA ILE A 31 1.44 -12.37 7.19
C ILE A 31 2.47 -13.50 7.06
N GLU A 32 2.84 -14.15 8.16
CA GLU A 32 3.80 -15.25 8.14
C GLU A 32 3.29 -16.45 7.33
N LEU A 33 1.99 -16.74 7.46
CA LEU A 33 1.35 -17.80 6.68
C LEU A 33 1.37 -17.48 5.18
N LEU A 34 1.03 -16.23 4.81
CA LEU A 34 1.00 -15.76 3.43
C LEU A 34 2.40 -15.78 2.79
N TYR A 35 3.45 -15.47 3.55
CA TYR A 35 4.83 -15.68 3.13
C TYR A 35 5.17 -17.16 2.93
N LYS A 36 4.82 -18.02 3.89
CA LYS A 36 5.11 -19.47 3.83
C LYS A 36 4.47 -20.16 2.63
N VAL A 37 3.26 -19.75 2.24
CA VAL A 37 2.56 -20.32 1.07
C VAL A 37 2.93 -19.63 -0.24
N GLY A 38 3.86 -18.67 -0.22
CA GLY A 38 4.30 -17.92 -1.41
C GLY A 38 3.23 -16.98 -1.99
N ALA A 39 2.20 -16.64 -1.22
CA ALA A 39 1.17 -15.70 -1.65
C ALA A 39 1.63 -14.24 -1.60
N ILE A 40 2.68 -13.96 -0.85
CA ILE A 40 3.39 -12.68 -0.82
C ILE A 40 4.87 -13.01 -0.95
N GLU A 41 5.50 -12.51 -2.00
CA GLU A 41 6.94 -12.58 -2.17
C GLU A 41 7.57 -11.21 -1.88
N LYS A 42 8.81 -11.22 -1.38
CA LYS A 42 9.64 -10.01 -1.26
C LYS A 42 9.93 -9.38 -2.63
N SER A 43 9.92 -10.17 -3.69
CA SER A 43 10.61 -9.91 -4.96
C SER A 43 9.91 -8.89 -5.88
N GLU A 44 8.57 -8.79 -5.87
CA GLU A 44 7.84 -7.89 -6.78
C GLU A 44 7.65 -6.50 -6.18
N PHE A 45 7.30 -6.42 -4.89
CA PHE A 45 7.15 -5.12 -4.22
C PHE A 45 8.48 -4.39 -4.12
N ASP A 46 9.58 -5.11 -3.82
CA ASP A 46 10.91 -4.51 -3.71
C ASP A 46 11.40 -3.99 -5.08
N LYS A 47 11.06 -4.65 -6.20
CA LYS A 47 11.44 -4.17 -7.55
C LYS A 47 10.70 -2.91 -7.97
N GLU A 48 9.37 -2.90 -7.88
CA GLU A 48 8.59 -1.70 -8.22
C GLU A 48 8.91 -0.54 -7.28
N PHE A 49 9.14 -0.83 -6.00
CA PHE A 49 9.56 0.16 -5.02
C PHE A 49 10.97 0.70 -5.30
N GLU A 50 11.95 -0.17 -5.58
CA GLU A 50 13.30 0.23 -5.94
C GLU A 50 13.34 1.01 -7.26
N GLU A 51 12.59 0.60 -8.28
CA GLU A 51 12.48 1.35 -9.55
C GLU A 51 11.78 2.69 -9.37
N GLY A 52 10.72 2.75 -8.55
CA GLY A 52 10.03 3.98 -8.17
C GLY A 52 10.94 4.93 -7.38
N CYS A 53 11.79 4.40 -6.50
CA CYS A 53 12.76 5.19 -5.74
C CYS A 53 13.95 5.66 -6.58
N LYS A 54 14.41 4.89 -7.58
CA LYS A 54 15.51 5.30 -8.47
C LYS A 54 15.22 6.56 -9.27
N ASN A 55 13.97 6.77 -9.64
CA ASN A 55 13.50 7.97 -10.35
C ASN A 55 12.78 8.97 -9.42
N GLY A 56 12.75 8.67 -8.12
CA GLY A 56 12.08 9.50 -7.12
C GLY A 56 12.92 10.73 -6.77
N MET A 57 12.26 11.88 -6.66
CA MET A 57 12.85 13.09 -6.13
C MET A 57 13.29 12.87 -4.67
N SER A 58 14.51 13.25 -4.33
CA SER A 58 14.99 13.17 -2.95
C SER A 58 14.19 14.09 -2.03
N GLY A 59 14.19 13.76 -0.73
CA GLY A 59 13.49 14.58 0.27
C GLY A 59 14.02 16.02 0.35
N GLU A 60 15.28 16.26 0.01
CA GLU A 60 15.86 17.61 -0.04
C GLU A 60 15.41 18.40 -1.27
N GLU A 61 15.37 17.75 -2.44
CA GLU A 61 14.85 18.35 -3.68
C GLU A 61 13.37 18.73 -3.54
N LEU A 62 12.56 17.83 -2.98
CA LEU A 62 11.14 18.11 -2.72
C LEU A 62 10.96 19.32 -1.80
N LYS A 63 11.80 19.43 -0.76
CA LYS A 63 11.74 20.53 0.20
C LYS A 63 12.15 21.86 -0.45
N ALA A 64 13.11 21.83 -1.36
CA ALA A 64 13.54 22.99 -2.13
C ALA A 64 12.43 23.49 -3.07
N GLU A 65 11.82 22.58 -3.84
CA GLU A 65 10.71 22.91 -4.74
C GLU A 65 9.48 23.42 -3.98
N MET A 66 9.06 22.73 -2.90
CA MET A 66 7.93 23.16 -2.09
C MET A 66 8.15 24.55 -1.49
N LYS A 67 9.37 24.87 -1.04
CA LYS A 67 9.68 26.20 -0.49
C LYS A 67 9.49 27.30 -1.53
N GLN A 68 9.92 27.07 -2.77
CA GLN A 68 9.72 28.01 -3.87
C GLN A 68 8.24 28.16 -4.22
N TYR A 69 7.51 27.04 -4.33
CA TYR A 69 6.07 27.06 -4.61
C TYR A 69 5.26 27.80 -3.54
N ILE A 70 5.54 27.53 -2.27
CA ILE A 70 4.90 28.22 -1.14
C ILE A 70 5.20 29.72 -1.18
N HIS A 71 6.45 30.11 -1.45
CA HIS A 71 6.82 31.52 -1.56
C HIS A 71 6.05 32.26 -2.66
N GLU A 72 5.87 31.63 -3.82
CA GLU A 72 5.09 32.19 -4.94
C GLU A 72 3.58 32.29 -4.62
N LEU A 73 3.03 31.31 -3.89
CA LEU A 73 1.64 31.37 -3.41
C LEU A 73 1.40 32.54 -2.46
N PHE A 74 2.37 32.85 -1.59
CA PHE A 74 2.27 33.99 -0.67
C PHE A 74 2.47 35.34 -1.35
N LYS A 75 3.27 35.42 -2.42
CA LYS A 75 3.39 36.64 -3.24
C LYS A 75 2.12 36.96 -4.02
N ARG A 76 1.44 35.94 -4.57
CA ARG A 76 0.20 36.11 -5.36
C ARG A 76 -1.02 36.54 -4.53
N LYS A 77 -0.95 36.45 -3.19
CA LYS A 77 -2.02 36.87 -2.27
C LYS A 77 -1.85 38.30 -1.73
N LYS A 78 -0.81 39.04 -2.16
CA LYS A 78 -0.65 40.48 -1.92
C LYS A 78 -1.03 41.25 -3.17
#